data_AF-A0A932BRC7-F1
#
_entry.id   AF-A0A932BRC7-F1
#
_cell.length_a   1.000
_cell.length_b   1.000
_cell.length_c   1.000
_cell.angle_alpha   90.00
_cell.angle_beta   90.00
_cell.angle_gamma   90.00
#
_symmetry.space_group_name_H-M   'P 1'
#
loop_
_entity.id
_entity.type
_entity.pdbx_description
1 polymer ?
#
loop_
_entity_poly.entity_id
_entity_poly.type
_entity_poly.pdbx_seq_one_letter_code
_entity_poly.pdbx_strand_id
1 'polypeptide(L)'
;MPDTKSQPESKVIQENTDSECESLSNRESEILDQLSCGTSNKTIADSLGITINTVEKHLTNIYKKLKVKSRMEAVLRWMKR
;
A
#
# COMPACT_ATOMS: atom_id res chain seq x y z
N MET A 1 4.89 27.33 -20.38
CA MET A 1 4.31 27.32 -19.02
C MET A 1 5.20 26.42 -18.17
N PRO A 2 5.61 26.85 -16.98
CA PRO A 2 6.61 26.15 -16.18
C PRO A 2 6.04 24.88 -15.54
N ASP A 3 6.81 23.82 -15.67
CA ASP A 3 6.75 22.54 -15.00
C ASP A 3 6.81 22.69 -13.46
N THR A 4 6.35 21.64 -12.77
CA THR A 4 6.56 21.31 -11.34
C THR A 4 5.31 21.36 -10.46
N LYS A 5 4.77 20.16 -10.18
CA LYS A 5 4.42 19.84 -8.79
C LYS A 5 4.89 18.43 -8.44
N SER A 6 6.12 18.41 -7.94
CA SER A 6 6.53 17.64 -6.76
C SER A 6 6.40 16.13 -6.85
N GLN A 7 7.35 15.51 -7.53
CA GLN A 7 8.00 14.32 -6.98
C GLN A 7 9.09 14.82 -6.02
N PRO A 8 8.93 14.73 -4.69
CA PRO A 8 10.06 14.91 -3.79
C PRO A 8 10.94 13.65 -3.84
N GLU A 9 12.23 13.93 -4.01
CA GLU A 9 13.37 13.03 -3.87
C GLU A 9 13.38 12.19 -2.59
N SER A 10 13.94 10.99 -2.76
CA SER A 10 14.92 10.35 -1.88
C SER A 10 14.64 10.33 -0.36
N LYS A 11 14.26 9.15 0.13
CA LYS A 11 14.85 8.63 1.37
C LYS A 11 15.16 7.14 1.24
N VAL A 12 16.45 6.85 1.20
CA VAL A 12 17.05 5.53 1.35
C VAL A 12 16.71 4.98 2.75
N ILE A 13 16.80 3.64 2.87
CA ILE A 13 16.98 2.80 4.08
C ILE A 13 15.72 2.05 4.53
N GLN A 14 15.60 0.77 4.13
CA GLN A 14 15.67 -0.37 5.08
C GLN A 14 15.84 -1.70 4.31
N GLU A 15 17.05 -2.23 4.30
CA GLU A 15 17.30 -3.68 4.17
C GLU A 15 16.73 -4.36 5.42
N ASN A 16 15.53 -4.96 5.31
CA ASN A 16 15.15 -6.22 5.95
C ASN A 16 13.66 -6.55 5.69
N THR A 17 13.35 -7.84 5.82
CA THR A 17 12.03 -8.49 5.95
C THR A 17 11.34 -8.98 4.68
N ASP A 18 11.87 -10.09 4.19
CA ASP A 18 11.13 -11.14 3.47
C ASP A 18 9.85 -11.59 4.24
N SER A 19 9.83 -11.47 5.58
CA SER A 19 8.78 -12.06 6.44
C SER A 19 7.65 -11.13 6.91
N GLU A 20 7.66 -9.81 6.62
CA GLU A 20 6.57 -8.91 7.09
C GLU A 20 5.28 -9.03 6.26
N CYS A 21 5.36 -9.56 5.04
CA CYS A 21 4.18 -9.84 4.21
C CYS A 21 3.30 -10.95 4.80
N GLU A 22 3.89 -11.91 5.53
CA GLU A 22 3.16 -13.00 6.20
C GLU A 22 2.34 -12.51 7.40
N SER A 23 2.58 -11.29 7.90
CA SER A 23 1.86 -10.72 9.05
C SER A 23 0.57 -9.99 8.67
N LEU A 24 0.28 -9.84 7.38
CA LEU A 24 -0.97 -9.23 6.91
C LEU A 24 -2.14 -10.19 7.07
N SER A 25 -3.29 -9.67 7.50
CA SER A 25 -4.52 -10.47 7.50
C SER A 25 -5.00 -10.68 6.06
N ASN A 26 -5.75 -11.75 5.80
CA ASN A 26 -6.26 -12.08 4.45
C ASN A 26 -6.89 -10.86 3.75
N ARG A 27 -7.67 -10.05 4.47
CA ARG A 27 -8.27 -8.82 3.93
C ARG A 27 -7.28 -7.71 3.62
N GLU A 28 -6.23 -7.59 4.42
CA GLU A 28 -5.18 -6.58 4.21
C GLU A 28 -4.33 -6.93 2.98
N SER A 29 -3.99 -8.22 2.84
CA SER A 29 -3.32 -8.80 1.68
C SER A 29 -4.12 -8.59 0.39
N GLU A 30 -5.43 -8.83 0.44
CA GLU A 30 -6.34 -8.65 -0.71
C GLU A 30 -6.42 -7.17 -1.15
N ILE A 31 -6.49 -6.24 -0.19
CA ILE A 31 -6.43 -4.80 -0.46
C ILE A 31 -5.10 -4.43 -1.13
N LEU A 32 -3.98 -4.93 -0.60
CA LEU A 32 -2.65 -4.67 -1.15
C LEU A 32 -2.47 -5.26 -2.54
N ASP A 33 -3.02 -6.45 -2.78
CA ASP A 33 -3.01 -7.12 -4.07
C ASP A 33 -3.69 -6.28 -5.15
N GLN A 34 -4.92 -5.84 -4.87
CA GLN A 34 -5.64 -4.97 -5.80
C GLN A 34 -4.97 -3.61 -5.94
N LEU A 35 -4.34 -3.07 -4.89
CA LEU A 35 -3.55 -1.84 -4.99
C LEU A 35 -2.32 -2.02 -5.88
N SER A 36 -1.68 -3.20 -5.81
CA SER A 36 -0.52 -3.54 -6.63
C SER A 36 -0.87 -3.73 -8.10
N CYS A 37 -2.10 -4.18 -8.39
CA CYS A 37 -2.67 -4.18 -9.74
C CYS A 37 -2.96 -2.77 -10.29
N GLY A 38 -2.74 -1.70 -9.51
CA GLY A 38 -3.03 -0.33 -9.90
C GLY A 38 -4.51 0.03 -9.78
N THR A 39 -5.31 -0.82 -9.12
CA THR A 39 -6.74 -0.57 -8.92
C THR A 39 -6.94 0.58 -7.93
N SER A 40 -7.96 1.41 -8.17
CA SER A 40 -8.28 2.54 -7.29
C SER A 40 -8.94 2.06 -6.00
N ASN A 41 -8.73 2.77 -4.88
CA ASN A 41 -9.35 2.47 -3.57
C ASN A 41 -10.88 2.32 -3.66
N LYS A 42 -11.53 3.02 -4.60
CA LYS A 42 -12.96 2.86 -4.91
C LYS A 42 -13.32 1.46 -5.41
N THR A 43 -12.57 0.93 -6.36
CA THR A 43 -12.79 -0.40 -6.93
C THR A 43 -12.43 -1.48 -5.93
N ILE A 44 -11.39 -1.27 -5.12
CA ILE A 44 -11.02 -2.15 -4.02
C ILE A 44 -12.16 -2.23 -3.01
N ALA A 45 -12.68 -1.07 -2.60
CA ALA A 45 -13.84 -0.97 -1.72
C ALA A 45 -15.06 -1.74 -2.28
N ASP A 46 -15.38 -1.55 -3.56
CA ASP A 46 -16.46 -2.24 -4.25
C ASP A 46 -16.25 -3.76 -4.31
N SER A 47 -15.05 -4.20 -4.70
CA SER A 47 -14.67 -5.61 -4.81
C SER A 47 -14.71 -6.36 -3.48
N LEU A 48 -14.35 -5.68 -2.38
CA LEU A 48 -14.38 -6.22 -1.03
C LEU A 48 -15.74 -6.02 -0.33
N GLY A 49 -16.66 -5.26 -0.93
CA GLY A 49 -17.95 -4.90 -0.33
C GLY A 49 -17.82 -3.99 0.90
N ILE A 50 -16.77 -3.18 0.98
CA ILE A 50 -16.50 -2.24 2.08
C ILE A 50 -16.49 -0.79 1.58
N THR A 51 -16.44 0.18 2.49
CA THR A 51 -16.32 1.60 2.09
C THR A 51 -14.86 2.00 1.86
N ILE A 52 -14.64 3.05 1.06
CA ILE A 52 -13.30 3.65 0.85
C ILE A 52 -12.66 4.02 2.18
N ASN A 53 -13.45 4.54 3.13
CA ASN A 53 -12.98 4.90 4.47
C ASN A 53 -12.49 3.65 5.24
N THR A 54 -13.15 2.51 5.05
CA THR A 54 -12.69 1.22 5.57
C THR A 54 -11.39 0.78 4.91
N VAL A 55 -11.26 0.95 3.59
CA VAL A 55 -10.01 0.68 2.85
C VAL A 55 -8.87 1.54 3.39
N GLU A 56 -9.08 2.84 3.61
CA GLU A 56 -8.06 3.74 4.20
C GLU A 56 -7.65 3.32 5.61
N LYS A 57 -8.61 2.82 6.40
CA LYS A 57 -8.34 2.29 7.73
C LYS A 57 -7.52 1.00 7.67
N HIS A 58 -7.84 0.10 6.75
CA HIS A 58 -7.04 -1.08 6.47
C HIS A 58 -5.64 -0.71 5.97
N LEU A 59 -5.52 0.27 5.07
CA LEU A 59 -4.24 0.77 4.58
C LEU A 59 -3.38 1.34 5.70
N THR A 60 -3.98 2.06 6.63
CA THR A 60 -3.27 2.59 7.80
C THR A 60 -2.71 1.45 8.66
N ASN A 61 -3.48 0.38 8.87
CA ASN A 61 -3.02 -0.81 9.59
C ASN A 61 -1.94 -1.56 8.81
N ILE A 62 -2.10 -1.72 7.50
CA ILE A 62 -1.11 -2.28 6.58
C ILE A 62 0.19 -1.49 6.67
N TYR A 63 0.14 -0.16 6.58
CA TYR A 63 1.31 0.71 6.67
C TYR A 63 2.00 0.59 8.02
N LYS A 64 1.25 0.46 9.12
CA LYS A 64 1.82 0.16 10.44
C LYS A 64 2.49 -1.21 10.50
N LYS A 65 1.87 -2.24 9.92
CA LYS A 65 2.40 -3.61 9.90
C LYS A 65 3.65 -3.73 9.03
N LEU A 66 3.62 -3.16 7.83
CA LEU A 66 4.76 -3.11 6.91
C LEU A 66 5.78 -2.02 7.29
N LYS A 67 5.48 -1.15 8.27
CA LYS A 67 6.32 0.02 8.61
C LYS A 67 6.69 0.91 7.42
N VAL A 68 5.81 0.99 6.43
CA VAL A 68 5.98 1.84 5.24
C VAL A 68 5.26 3.16 5.40
N LYS A 69 5.75 4.21 4.74
CA LYS A 69 5.17 5.57 4.86
C LYS A 69 4.37 6.02 3.65
N SER A 70 4.45 5.26 2.55
CA SER A 70 3.85 5.63 1.27
C SER A 70 3.12 4.45 0.64
N ARG A 71 2.00 4.74 -0.04
CA ARG A 71 1.28 3.76 -0.87
C ARG A 71 2.21 3.05 -1.86
N MET A 72 3.13 3.81 -2.44
CA MET A 72 4.04 3.32 -3.47
C MET A 72 5.08 2.37 -2.86
N GLU A 73 5.51 2.65 -1.64
CA GLU A 73 6.43 1.81 -0.88
C GLU A 73 5.76 0.52 -0.41
N ALA A 74 4.49 0.58 -0.02
CA ALA A 74 3.69 -0.61 0.29
C ALA A 74 3.54 -1.53 -0.92
N VAL A 75 3.20 -0.96 -2.09
CA VAL A 75 3.08 -1.70 -3.35
C VAL A 75 4.42 -2.28 -3.79
N LEU A 76 5.50 -1.49 -3.74
CA LEU A 76 6.85 -1.95 -4.04
C LEU A 76 7.27 -3.12 -3.14
N ARG A 77 6.97 -3.06 -1.83
CA ARG A 77 7.23 -4.15 -0.88
C ARG A 77 6.47 -5.41 -1.27
N TRP A 78 5.20 -5.27 -1.63
CA TRP A 78 4.34 -6.39 -2.03
C TRP A 78 4.76 -7.02 -3.36
N MET A 79 5.24 -6.21 -4.31
CA MET A 79 5.80 -6.70 -5.57
C MET A 79 7.18 -7.35 -5.41
N LYS A 80 7.90 -7.04 -4.32
CA LYS A 80 9.22 -7.58 -4.00
C LYS A 80 9.19 -8.89 -3.21
N ARG A 81 8.01 -9.40 -2.84
CA ARG A 81 7.85 -10.72 -2.20
C ARG A 81 8.03 -11.85 -3.21
#